data_AF-A0A8E0MA78-F1
#
_entry.id   AF-A0A8E0MA78-F1
#
_cell.length_a   1.000
_cell.length_b   1.000
_cell.length_c   1.000
_cell.angle_alpha   90.00
_cell.angle_beta   90.00
_cell.angle_gamma   90.00
#
_symmetry.space_group_name_H-M   'P 1'
#
loop_
_entity.id
_entity.type
_entity.pdbx_description
1 polymer ?
#
loop_
_entity_poly.entity_id
_entity_poly.type
_entity_poly.pdbx_seq_one_letter_code
_entity_poly.pdbx_strand_id
1 'polypeptide(L)' 'MLDERLLGTIFTLPTSAASGEITLYGIHYHYRVQDDAAAGDKVVVNAISPLYLSVVNRNMLCIIKPRQVPNTCHPYQ' A
#
# COMPACT_ATOMS: atom_id res chain seq x y z
N MET A 1 18.22 -4.87 -8.85
CA MET A 1 18.18 -4.28 -7.50
C MET A 1 16.79 -3.70 -7.31
N LEU A 2 15.98 -4.34 -6.48
CA LEU A 2 14.62 -3.90 -6.17
C LEU A 2 14.69 -3.18 -4.83
N ASP A 3 14.14 -1.96 -4.79
CA ASP A 3 14.45 -1.01 -3.74
C ASP A 3 13.56 -1.21 -2.51
N GLU A 4 14.14 -1.75 -1.43
CA GLU A 4 13.45 -2.05 -0.18
C GLU A 4 12.79 -0.82 0.46
N ARG A 5 13.19 0.40 0.05
CA ARG A 5 12.59 1.65 0.54
C ARG A 5 11.15 1.84 0.05
N LEU A 6 10.71 1.09 -0.95
CA LEU A 6 9.31 1.07 -1.38
C LEU A 6 8.41 0.35 -0.36
N LEU A 7 8.95 -0.59 0.44
CA LEU A 7 8.19 -1.26 1.50
C LEU A 7 7.71 -0.25 2.54
N GLY A 8 6.45 -0.35 2.92
CA GLY A 8 5.83 0.59 3.86
C GLY A 8 5.49 1.95 3.25
N THR A 9 5.74 2.17 1.95
CA THR A 9 5.28 3.38 1.27
C THR A 9 3.76 3.39 1.23
N ILE A 10 3.16 4.51 1.65
CA ILE A 10 1.72 4.72 1.67
C ILE A 10 1.37 5.67 0.53
N PHE A 11 0.39 5.30 -0.28
CA PHE A 11 -0.15 6.16 -1.32
C PHE A 11 -1.67 6.03 -1.40
N THR A 12 -2.29 7.00 -2.05
CA THR A 12 -3.74 6.99 -2.26
C THR A 12 -4.03 6.29 -3.58
N LEU A 13 -4.93 5.32 -3.59
CA LEU A 13 -5.32 4.64 -4.81
C LEU A 13 -6.02 5.63 -5.76
N PRO A 14 -5.52 5.80 -6.99
CA PRO A 14 -6.19 6.65 -7.97
C PRO A 14 -7.49 6.04 -8.48
N THR A 15 -7.58 4.70 -8.49
CA THR A 15 -8.72 3.93 -9.00
C THR A 15 -9.02 2.75 -8.09
N SER A 16 -10.26 2.26 -8.10
CA SER A 16 -10.69 1.05 -7.36
C SER A 16 -10.24 -0.24 -8.07
N ALA A 17 -9.24 -0.15 -8.95
CA ALA A 17 -8.74 -1.30 -9.68
C ALA A 17 -7.85 -2.13 -8.75
N ALA A 18 -8.08 -3.45 -8.72
CA ALA A 18 -7.26 -4.40 -7.97
C ALA A 18 -5.80 -4.48 -8.47
N SER A 19 -5.50 -3.84 -9.61
CA SER A 19 -4.14 -3.69 -10.14
C SER A 19 -4.05 -2.46 -11.01
N GLY A 20 -2.88 -1.85 -11.07
CA GLY A 20 -2.62 -0.70 -11.92
C GLY A 20 -1.13 -0.37 -11.99
N GLU A 21 -0.84 0.82 -12.50
CA GLU A 21 0.51 1.36 -12.59
C GLU A 21 0.61 2.63 -11.74
N ILE A 22 1.71 2.77 -11.03
CA ILE A 22 2.01 3.96 -10.23
C ILE A 22 3.42 4.44 -10.54
N THR A 23 3.60 5.76 -10.55
CA THR A 23 4.92 6.37 -10.67
C THR A 23 5.44 6.68 -9.28
N LEU A 24 6.48 5.96 -8.84
CA LEU A 24 7.18 6.22 -7.58
C LEU A 24 8.61 6.62 -7.89
N TYR A 25 9.04 7.77 -7.35
CA TYR A 25 10.38 8.33 -7.62
C TYR A 25 10.70 8.50 -9.13
N GLY A 26 9.69 8.71 -9.96
CA GLY A 26 9.85 8.82 -11.42
C GLY A 26 9.97 7.48 -12.15
N ILE A 27 9.77 6.35 -11.46
CA ILE A 27 9.80 5.00 -12.05
C ILE A 27 8.38 4.43 -12.05
N HIS A 28 7.97 3.86 -13.19
CA HIS A 28 6.70 3.18 -13.34
C HIS A 28 6.76 1.79 -12.71
N TYR A 29 5.90 1.55 -11.72
CA TYR A 29 5.75 0.27 -11.06
C TYR A 29 4.33 -0.25 -11.24
N HIS A 30 4.21 -1.53 -11.56
CA HIS A 30 2.94 -2.23 -11.47
C HIS A 30 2.62 -2.50 -10.01
N TYR A 31 1.39 -2.23 -9.58
CA TYR A 31 0.92 -2.61 -8.25
C TYR A 31 -0.29 -3.54 -8.36
N ARG A 32 -0.46 -4.38 -7.35
CA ARG A 32 -1.61 -5.25 -7.17
C ARG A 32 -2.11 -5.10 -5.74
N VAL A 33 -3.38 -4.71 -5.63
CA VAL A 33 -4.10 -4.63 -4.38
C VAL A 33 -4.49 -6.05 -3.98
N GLN A 34 -4.01 -6.48 -2.82
CA GLN A 34 -4.27 -7.82 -2.27
C GLN A 34 -5.56 -7.85 -1.42
N ASP A 35 -6.21 -6.70 -1.23
CA ASP A 35 -7.39 -6.50 -0.38
C ASP A 35 -8.42 -5.63 -1.11
N ASP A 36 -9.62 -5.50 -0.56
CA ASP A 36 -10.70 -4.69 -1.13
C ASP A 36 -10.49 -3.21 -0.79
N ALA A 37 -9.57 -2.55 -1.51
CA ALA A 37 -9.31 -1.12 -1.38
C ALA A 37 -9.94 -0.34 -2.55
N ALA A 38 -10.69 0.71 -2.21
CA ALA A 38 -11.38 1.56 -3.18
C ALA A 38 -10.50 2.73 -3.67
N ALA A 39 -10.91 3.35 -4.79
CA ALA A 39 -10.36 4.64 -5.22
C ALA A 39 -10.47 5.66 -4.09
N GLY A 40 -9.39 6.40 -3.83
CA GLY A 40 -9.30 7.36 -2.74
C GLY A 40 -8.89 6.75 -1.39
N ASP A 41 -8.81 5.43 -1.27
CA ASP A 41 -8.33 4.78 -0.06
C ASP A 41 -6.79 4.79 0.03
N LYS A 42 -6.27 4.72 1.26
CA LYS A 42 -4.84 4.71 1.54
C LYS A 42 -4.35 3.27 1.61
N VAL A 43 -3.53 2.90 0.65
CA VAL A 43 -2.87 1.59 0.63
C VAL A 43 -1.41 1.71 1.00
N VAL A 44 -0.87 0.62 1.53
CA VAL A 44 0.53 0.49 1.91
C VAL A 44 1.18 -0.66 1.15
N VAL A 45 2.38 -0.43 0.63
CA VAL A 45 3.18 -1.50 0.00
C VAL A 45 3.64 -2.48 1.08
N ASN A 46 3.09 -3.69 1.07
CA ASN A 46 3.42 -4.73 2.03
C ASN A 46 4.53 -5.67 1.54
N ALA A 47 4.61 -5.89 0.23
CA ALA A 47 5.67 -6.70 -0.37
C ALA A 47 6.05 -6.15 -1.75
N ILE A 48 7.30 -6.35 -2.13
CA ILE A 48 7.81 -5.96 -3.45
C ILE A 48 8.22 -7.23 -4.17
N SER A 49 7.67 -7.46 -5.36
CA SER A 49 8.05 -8.56 -6.24
C SER A 49 8.74 -8.01 -7.50
N PRO A 50 9.55 -8.82 -8.20
CA PRO A 50 10.21 -8.39 -9.44
C PRO A 50 9.23 -7.94 -10.54
N LEU A 51 7.98 -8.41 -10.47
CA LEU A 51 6.94 -8.16 -11.47
C LEU A 51 5.92 -7.10 -11.02
N TYR A 52 5.70 -6.92 -9.71
CA TYR A 52 4.68 -6.03 -9.18
C TYR A 52 4.90 -5.72 -7.68
N LEU A 53 4.27 -4.64 -7.22
CA LEU A 53 4.15 -4.24 -5.83
C LEU A 53 2.87 -4.82 -5.24
N SER A 54 2.97 -5.53 -4.12
CA SER A 54 1.81 -5.98 -3.36
C SER A 54 1.41 -4.90 -2.38
N VAL A 55 0.20 -4.34 -2.54
CA VAL A 55 -0.34 -3.32 -1.64
C VAL A 55 -1.56 -3.82 -0.89
N VAL A 56 -1.72 -3.38 0.35
CA VAL A 56 -2.86 -3.73 1.21
C VAL A 56 -3.49 -2.45 1.74
N ASN A 57 -4.78 -2.49 2.04
CA ASN A 57 -5.46 -1.37 2.68
C ASN A 57 -4.78 -1.07 4.03
N ARG A 58 -4.47 0.21 4.31
CA ARG A 58 -3.83 0.61 5.57
C ARG A 58 -4.70 0.24 6.78
N ASN A 59 -6.01 0.33 6.63
CA ASN A 59 -6.98 -0.06 7.65
C ASN A 59 -6.93 -1.58 7.92
N MET A 60 -6.67 -2.37 6.87
CA MET A 60 -6.46 -3.82 7.01
C MET A 60 -5.12 -4.15 7.67
N LEU A 61 -4.06 -3.35 7.47
CA LEU A 61 -2.77 -3.58 8.15
C LEU A 61 -2.91 -3.58 9.68
N CYS A 62 -3.85 -2.79 10.23
CA CYS A 62 -4.12 -2.71 11.65
C CYS A 62 -4.72 -3.99 12.26
N ILE A 63 -5.40 -4.84 11.48
CA ILE A 63 -6.00 -6.10 11.98
C ILE A 63 -5.04 -7.29 11.89
N ILE A 64 -4.05 -7.27 10.98
CA ILE A 64 -3.11 -8.39 10.75
C ILE A 64 -1.77 -8.25 11.50
N LYS A 65 -1.48 -7.09 12.12
CA LYS A 65 -0.28 -6.91 12.96
C LYS A 65 -0.64 -6.96 14.46
N PRO A 66 -0.58 -8.12 15.14
CA PRO A 66 -0.52 -8.13 16.59
C PRO A 66 0.88 -7.69 17.00
N ARG A 67 1.00 -6.55 17.70
CA ARG A 67 2.19 -6.06 18.43
C ARG A 67 3.12 -5.13 17.63
N GLN A 68 3.33 -3.91 18.16
CA GLN A 68 4.18 -2.78 17.71
C GLN A 68 3.51 -1.93 16.60
N VAL A 69 2.82 -0.81 16.83
CA VAL A 69 3.15 0.43 17.58
C VAL A 69 1.82 1.17 17.88
N PRO A 70 1.55 1.73 19.08
CA PRO A 70 0.21 2.22 19.45
C PRO A 70 -0.25 3.57 18.85
N ASN A 71 0.55 4.29 18.04
CA ASN A 71 0.26 5.72 17.82
C ASN A 71 0.15 6.15 16.34
N THR A 72 -0.87 5.72 15.59
CA THR A 72 -1.49 6.55 14.51
C THR A 72 -2.74 5.92 13.85
N CYS A 73 -3.67 5.40 14.66
CA CYS A 73 -5.07 5.34 14.27
C CYS A 73 -5.82 6.45 15.01
N HIS A 74 -5.60 7.71 14.61
CA HIS A 74 -6.52 8.76 15.00
C HIS A 74 -7.70 8.75 14.01
N PRO A 75 -8.95 8.49 14.46
CA PRO A 75 -10.10 8.94 13.69
C PRO A 75 -10.01 10.46 13.59
N TYR A 76 -10.22 10.97 12.37
CA TYR A 76 -10.49 12.39 12.16
C TYR A 76 -11.70 12.74 13.04
N GLN A 77 -11.50 13.55 14.08
CA GLN A 77 -12.60 14.18 14.82
C GLN A 77 -13.25 15.26 13.95
#